data_AF-A0A246KVY3-F1
#
_entry.id   AF-A0A246KVY3-F1
#
_cell.length_a   1.000
_cell.length_b   1.000
_cell.length_c   1.000
_cell.angle_alpha   90.00
_cell.angle_beta   90.00
_cell.angle_gamma   90.00
#
_symmetry.space_group_name_H-M   'P 1'
#
loop_
_entity.id
_entity.type
_entity.pdbx_description
1 polymer ?
#
loop_
_entity_poly.entity_id
_entity_poly.type
_entity_poly.pdbx_seq_one_letter_code
_entity_poly.pdbx_strand_id
1 'polypeptide(L)'
;MALQPIDITTPQPNGKLGDPARVMSQKINANDQYLEQLAQGADTKATAAKATADAALPKSGGTTTGPIFRAGVQNQEMFRIQNTGTQVGIGGSFGSWSSNRTPGLQVDCQSRADAYMVARATNWGVAHLFALDVYQGTTSDVITANFHFPGKENAMRFFANGNVTFAGTLTQNSDYRIKDEVQTIDPVAAASALRMVRPVEYTDIQGGSSGPRRAGVIAHELQEHLPLLVDGEKDATETIDVAEGDLTPYAPGTEPEGYVPPVMKLRQVPKLQAVNYAGSTVYVIAGWQEHDGRIERLEAALALALEKIAALEAAA
;
A
#
# COMPACT_ATOMS: atom_id res chain seq x y z
N MET A 1 10.78 -47.88 -45.64
CA MET A 1 11.61 -48.93 -46.27
C MET A 1 12.93 -48.31 -46.63
N ALA A 2 14.06 -48.99 -46.48
CA ALA A 2 15.34 -48.43 -46.93
C ALA A 2 15.35 -48.26 -48.46
N LEU A 3 16.10 -47.27 -48.96
CA LEU A 3 16.26 -47.07 -50.41
C LEU A 3 16.77 -48.36 -51.06
N GLN A 4 16.11 -48.76 -52.14
CA GLN A 4 16.51 -49.90 -52.94
C GLN A 4 17.54 -49.45 -53.98
N PRO A 5 18.81 -49.86 -53.87
CA PRO A 5 19.81 -49.49 -54.87
C PRO A 5 19.42 -50.06 -56.23
N ILE A 6 19.54 -49.23 -57.26
CA ILE A 6 19.35 -49.66 -58.64
C ILE A 6 20.64 -50.35 -59.04
N ASP A 7 20.50 -51.62 -59.40
CA ASP A 7 21.60 -52.38 -59.93
C ASP A 7 21.78 -51.99 -61.41
N ILE A 8 22.97 -51.54 -61.78
CA ILE A 8 23.32 -51.19 -63.16
C ILE A 8 24.39 -52.13 -63.75
N THR A 9 24.83 -53.14 -62.98
CA THR A 9 26.00 -53.96 -63.31
C THR A 9 25.72 -55.45 -63.41
N THR A 10 24.66 -55.98 -62.80
CA THR A 10 24.37 -57.43 -62.83
C THR A 10 23.81 -57.90 -64.19
N PRO A 11 24.38 -58.94 -64.84
CA PRO A 11 23.89 -59.43 -66.12
C PRO A 11 22.50 -60.09 -66.04
N GLN A 12 21.58 -59.68 -66.93
CA GLN A 12 20.25 -60.25 -67.10
C GLN A 12 20.27 -61.48 -68.04
N PRO A 13 19.27 -62.38 -67.96
CA PRO A 13 19.14 -63.52 -68.87
C PRO A 13 19.03 -63.16 -70.37
N ASN A 14 18.67 -61.91 -70.68
CA ASN A 14 18.56 -61.37 -72.04
C ASN A 14 19.87 -60.70 -72.54
N GLY A 15 20.98 -60.82 -71.78
CA GLY A 15 22.29 -60.28 -72.14
C GLY A 15 22.52 -58.80 -71.84
N LYS A 16 21.50 -58.05 -71.34
CA LYS A 16 21.66 -56.67 -70.86
C LYS A 16 22.18 -56.65 -69.42
N LEU A 17 22.79 -55.56 -68.97
CA LEU A 17 23.31 -55.41 -67.59
C LEU A 17 22.38 -54.53 -66.75
N GLY A 18 22.33 -54.78 -65.44
CA GLY A 18 21.52 -54.08 -64.44
C GLY A 18 20.13 -54.67 -64.22
N ASP A 19 19.30 -53.98 -63.43
CA ASP A 19 17.89 -54.29 -63.23
C ASP A 19 17.13 -54.15 -64.56
N PRO A 20 16.18 -55.05 -64.89
CA PRO A 20 15.28 -54.86 -66.03
C PRO A 20 14.59 -53.50 -65.94
N ALA A 21 14.43 -52.77 -67.06
CA ALA A 21 13.91 -51.39 -67.05
C ALA A 21 12.62 -51.24 -66.23
N ARG A 22 11.70 -52.22 -66.31
CA ARG A 22 10.48 -52.25 -65.48
C ARG A 22 10.78 -52.32 -63.97
N VAL A 23 11.75 -53.13 -63.56
CA VAL A 23 12.17 -53.31 -62.17
C VAL A 23 12.95 -52.08 -61.68
N MET A 24 13.84 -51.51 -62.50
CA MET A 24 14.50 -50.24 -62.20
C MET A 24 13.48 -49.11 -62.00
N SER A 25 12.51 -48.96 -62.90
CA SER A 25 11.42 -47.97 -62.75
C SER A 25 10.57 -48.23 -61.51
N GLN A 26 10.31 -49.49 -61.15
CA GLN A 26 9.61 -49.83 -59.91
C GLN A 26 10.42 -49.46 -58.65
N LYS A 27 11.74 -49.70 -58.65
CA LYS A 27 12.64 -49.31 -57.55
C LYS A 27 12.77 -47.79 -57.42
N ILE A 28 12.87 -47.07 -58.55
CA ILE A 28 12.84 -45.60 -58.57
C ILE A 28 11.54 -45.11 -57.95
N ASN A 29 10.38 -45.58 -58.43
CA ASN A 29 9.08 -45.16 -57.91
C ASN A 29 8.94 -45.46 -56.40
N ALA A 30 9.45 -46.61 -55.94
CA ALA A 30 9.41 -46.98 -54.53
C ALA A 30 10.33 -46.10 -53.66
N ASN A 31 11.51 -45.74 -54.18
CA ASN A 31 12.45 -44.85 -53.51
C ASN A 31 11.93 -43.41 -53.44
N ASP A 32 11.39 -42.90 -54.54
CA ASP A 32 10.80 -41.56 -54.62
C ASP A 32 9.64 -41.42 -53.62
N GLN A 33 8.74 -42.40 -53.60
CA GLN A 33 7.63 -42.45 -52.65
C GLN A 33 8.11 -42.50 -51.19
N TYR A 34 9.21 -43.21 -50.91
CA TYR A 34 9.76 -43.28 -49.56
C TYR A 34 10.40 -41.96 -49.09
N LEU A 35 11.14 -41.28 -49.97
CA LEU A 35 11.76 -39.99 -49.64
C LEU A 35 10.71 -38.89 -49.44
N GLU A 36 9.64 -38.89 -50.23
CA GLU A 36 8.53 -37.93 -50.09
C GLU A 36 7.85 -38.06 -48.72
N GLN A 37 7.60 -39.30 -48.26
CA GLN A 37 7.02 -39.55 -46.95
C GLN A 37 7.91 -39.08 -45.79
N LEU A 38 9.24 -39.24 -45.90
CA LEU A 38 10.18 -38.75 -44.89
C LEU A 38 10.16 -37.22 -44.79
N ALA A 39 10.12 -36.52 -45.92
CA ALA A 39 10.04 -35.06 -45.96
C ALA A 39 8.74 -34.54 -45.32
N GLN A 40 7.60 -35.14 -45.65
CA GLN A 40 6.30 -34.80 -45.04
C GLN A 40 6.29 -35.06 -43.52
N GLY A 41 6.90 -36.17 -43.08
CA GLY A 41 7.02 -36.49 -41.66
C GLY A 41 7.87 -35.49 -40.88
N ALA A 42 8.94 -34.97 -41.49
CA ALA A 42 9.78 -33.93 -40.88
C ALA A 42 9.04 -32.58 -40.81
N ASP A 43 8.35 -32.18 -41.87
CA ASP A 43 7.57 -30.94 -41.94
C ASP A 43 6.43 -30.93 -40.90
N THR A 44 5.74 -32.06 -40.75
CA THR A 44 4.71 -32.25 -39.73
C THR A 44 5.27 -32.04 -38.31
N LYS A 45 6.45 -32.62 -38.01
CA LYS A 45 7.09 -32.47 -36.69
C LYS A 45 7.57 -31.05 -36.43
N ALA A 46 8.13 -30.39 -37.44
CA ALA A 46 8.58 -29.01 -37.32
C ALA A 46 7.40 -28.06 -37.05
N THR A 47 6.29 -28.27 -37.75
CA THR A 47 5.04 -27.51 -37.55
C THR A 47 4.45 -27.74 -36.16
N ALA A 48 4.44 -28.99 -35.68
CA ALA A 48 3.99 -29.31 -34.33
C ALA A 48 4.85 -28.65 -33.24
N ALA A 49 6.18 -28.63 -33.39
CA ALA A 49 7.09 -27.97 -32.45
C ALA A 49 6.91 -26.44 -32.45
N LYS A 50 6.76 -25.83 -33.63
CA LYS A 50 6.51 -24.39 -33.76
C LYS A 50 5.19 -24.00 -33.09
N ALA A 51 4.13 -24.77 -33.30
CA ALA A 51 2.84 -24.54 -32.66
C ALA A 51 2.94 -24.68 -31.13
N THR A 52 3.70 -25.66 -30.64
CA THR A 52 3.94 -25.86 -29.20
C THR A 52 4.68 -24.68 -28.57
N ALA A 53 5.69 -24.12 -29.26
CA ALA A 53 6.45 -22.97 -28.76
C ALA A 53 5.66 -21.65 -28.81
N ASP A 54 4.95 -21.40 -29.90
CA ASP A 54 4.09 -20.20 -30.04
C ASP A 54 2.92 -20.23 -29.03
N ALA A 55 2.45 -21.43 -28.63
CA ALA A 55 1.44 -21.60 -27.59
C ALA A 55 1.99 -21.38 -26.16
N ALA A 56 3.27 -21.63 -25.89
CA ALA A 56 3.86 -21.49 -24.56
C ALA A 56 4.25 -20.02 -24.23
N LEU A 57 4.69 -19.24 -25.21
CA LEU A 57 5.06 -17.83 -25.07
C LEU A 57 4.51 -16.98 -26.25
N PRO A 58 3.21 -16.62 -26.24
CA PRO A 58 2.53 -15.98 -27.37
C PRO A 58 3.03 -14.55 -27.69
N LYS A 59 3.02 -14.20 -28.98
CA LYS A 59 3.68 -13.00 -29.56
C LYS A 59 2.93 -11.67 -29.38
N SER A 60 1.65 -11.68 -29.04
CA SER A 60 0.87 -10.52 -28.58
C SER A 60 -0.48 -10.99 -28.05
N GLY A 61 -1.06 -10.26 -27.07
CA GLY A 61 -2.43 -10.50 -26.62
C GLY A 61 -2.72 -11.92 -26.11
N GLY A 62 -1.69 -12.62 -25.61
CA GLY A 62 -1.78 -14.01 -25.16
C GLY A 62 -1.01 -14.27 -23.87
N THR A 63 -1.35 -15.37 -23.20
CA THR A 63 -0.79 -15.76 -21.91
C THR A 63 0.55 -16.49 -22.06
N THR A 64 1.65 -15.90 -21.58
CA THR A 64 2.90 -16.63 -21.33
C THR A 64 2.64 -17.67 -20.24
N THR A 65 2.59 -18.95 -20.64
CA THR A 65 2.23 -20.08 -19.78
C THR A 65 3.48 -20.89 -19.50
N GLY A 66 4.11 -20.53 -18.40
CA GLY A 66 5.31 -21.18 -17.92
C GLY A 66 5.86 -20.39 -16.75
N PRO A 67 6.06 -21.01 -15.59
CA PRO A 67 6.84 -20.38 -14.54
C PRO A 67 8.25 -20.11 -15.06
N ILE A 68 8.76 -18.90 -14.78
CA ILE A 68 10.18 -18.63 -14.86
C ILE A 68 10.81 -19.32 -13.64
N PHE A 69 10.92 -20.64 -13.72
CA PHE A 69 11.62 -21.43 -12.71
C PHE A 69 13.11 -21.40 -12.97
N ARG A 70 13.86 -21.40 -11.88
CA ARG A 70 15.26 -21.76 -11.87
C ARG A 70 15.37 -23.20 -11.39
N ALA A 71 15.75 -24.12 -12.27
CA ALA A 71 15.92 -25.53 -11.91
C ALA A 71 17.13 -25.72 -10.96
N GLY A 72 16.99 -26.55 -9.92
CA GLY A 72 18.07 -26.89 -8.96
C GLY A 72 18.37 -25.82 -7.89
N VAL A 73 17.62 -24.72 -7.90
CA VAL A 73 17.59 -23.60 -6.95
C VAL A 73 18.94 -23.02 -6.49
N GLN A 74 19.35 -21.91 -7.09
CA GLN A 74 20.10 -20.87 -6.38
C GLN A 74 19.91 -19.51 -7.06
N ASN A 75 19.44 -18.49 -6.31
CA ASN A 75 19.34 -17.04 -6.59
C ASN A 75 18.15 -16.55 -7.45
N GLN A 76 17.04 -16.25 -6.77
CA GLN A 76 16.23 -14.99 -6.82
C GLN A 76 15.94 -14.39 -8.21
N GLU A 77 14.69 -14.19 -8.66
CA GLU A 77 13.45 -13.78 -7.97
C GLU A 77 12.21 -14.37 -8.66
N MET A 78 11.17 -14.75 -7.89
CA MET A 78 10.00 -15.45 -8.46
C MET A 78 8.93 -14.55 -9.08
N PHE A 79 8.88 -13.27 -8.72
CA PHE A 79 8.05 -12.27 -9.38
C PHE A 79 8.72 -10.91 -9.18
N ARG A 80 9.62 -10.56 -10.11
CA ARG A 80 10.29 -9.27 -10.11
C ARG A 80 9.47 -8.30 -10.93
N ILE A 81 8.87 -7.31 -10.27
CA ILE A 81 8.23 -6.19 -10.93
C ILE A 81 9.28 -5.09 -11.06
N GLN A 82 9.99 -5.08 -12.18
CA GLN A 82 11.06 -4.11 -12.45
C GLN A 82 10.67 -3.23 -13.64
N ASN A 83 10.85 -1.91 -13.49
CA ASN A 83 10.89 -1.01 -14.64
C ASN A 83 12.36 -0.78 -14.99
N THR A 84 12.85 -1.43 -16.06
CA THR A 84 14.22 -1.29 -16.55
C THR A 84 14.32 -0.37 -17.77
N GLY A 85 13.27 0.40 -18.09
CA GLY A 85 13.17 1.20 -19.32
C GLY A 85 12.75 2.66 -19.10
N THR A 86 12.68 3.42 -20.19
CA THR A 86 12.24 4.82 -20.26
C THR A 86 10.72 5.00 -20.38
N GLN A 87 9.96 3.90 -20.44
CA GLN A 87 8.49 3.92 -20.46
C GLN A 87 7.94 4.26 -19.06
N VAL A 88 6.74 4.85 -19.02
CA VAL A 88 5.94 5.05 -17.80
C VAL A 88 5.50 3.67 -17.29
N GLY A 89 6.45 2.92 -16.73
CA GLY A 89 6.23 1.55 -16.27
C GLY A 89 5.42 1.54 -14.97
N ILE A 90 5.83 0.73 -14.00
CA ILE A 90 5.15 0.61 -12.70
C ILE A 90 5.24 1.84 -11.78
N GLY A 91 5.90 2.90 -12.24
CA GLY A 91 6.13 4.15 -11.52
C GLY A 91 5.76 5.37 -12.37
N GLY A 92 5.50 6.50 -11.71
CA GLY A 92 5.09 7.75 -12.35
C GLY A 92 5.09 8.92 -11.36
N SER A 93 4.56 10.08 -11.75
CA SER A 93 4.41 11.23 -10.86
C SER A 93 3.62 10.85 -9.61
N PHE A 94 4.04 11.36 -8.46
CA PHE A 94 3.41 11.08 -7.16
C PHE A 94 1.90 11.40 -7.17
N GLY A 95 1.51 12.55 -7.74
CA GLY A 95 0.12 12.98 -7.82
C GLY A 95 -0.75 12.19 -8.82
N SER A 96 -0.15 11.44 -9.75
CA SER A 96 -0.88 10.66 -10.76
C SER A 96 -1.07 9.19 -10.37
N TRP A 97 -1.01 8.89 -9.07
CA TRP A 97 -1.06 7.53 -8.54
C TRP A 97 -2.37 6.79 -8.88
N SER A 98 -3.47 7.51 -9.09
CA SER A 98 -4.80 6.97 -9.42
C SER A 98 -5.19 7.12 -10.90
N SER A 99 -4.32 7.69 -11.74
CA SER A 99 -4.60 7.95 -13.16
C SER A 99 -3.81 6.97 -14.04
N ASN A 100 -2.80 7.44 -14.77
CA ASN A 100 -2.11 6.64 -15.78
C ASN A 100 -0.99 5.76 -15.21
N ARG A 101 -0.87 5.62 -13.88
CA ARG A 101 0.15 4.78 -13.26
C ARG A 101 -0.33 3.33 -13.27
N THR A 102 0.38 2.46 -13.98
CA THR A 102 0.09 1.02 -13.95
C THR A 102 0.72 0.41 -12.70
N PRO A 103 -0.04 -0.17 -11.74
CA PRO A 103 0.57 -0.77 -10.57
C PRO A 103 1.22 -2.11 -10.94
N GLY A 104 2.24 -2.51 -10.17
CA GLY A 104 2.81 -3.85 -10.30
C GLY A 104 1.82 -4.97 -9.93
N LEU A 105 0.92 -4.68 -9.00
CA LEU A 105 -0.19 -5.54 -8.62
C LEU A 105 -1.45 -4.67 -8.57
N GLN A 106 -2.43 -4.98 -9.42
CA GLN A 106 -3.77 -4.42 -9.35
C GLN A 106 -4.71 -5.47 -8.79
N VAL A 107 -5.51 -5.09 -7.79
CA VAL A 107 -6.58 -5.92 -7.24
C VAL A 107 -7.87 -5.17 -7.45
N ASP A 108 -8.70 -5.68 -8.35
CA ASP A 108 -9.99 -5.08 -8.68
C ASP A 108 -11.13 -5.83 -7.97
N CYS A 109 -12.11 -5.08 -7.49
CA CYS A 109 -13.40 -5.59 -7.06
C CYS A 109 -14.49 -4.68 -7.62
N GLN A 110 -15.51 -5.29 -8.22
CA GLN A 110 -16.61 -4.56 -8.89
C GLN A 110 -17.63 -4.00 -7.89
N SER A 111 -17.67 -4.54 -6.68
CA SER A 111 -18.62 -4.18 -5.65
C SER A 111 -17.92 -3.39 -4.55
N ARG A 112 -18.49 -2.23 -4.22
CA ARG A 112 -17.97 -1.35 -3.15
C ARG A 112 -18.14 -1.95 -1.75
N ALA A 113 -19.09 -2.89 -1.61
CA ALA A 113 -19.42 -3.57 -0.36
C ALA A 113 -18.47 -4.74 -0.05
N ASP A 114 -17.53 -5.05 -0.96
CA ASP A 114 -16.57 -6.14 -0.79
C ASP A 114 -15.15 -5.59 -0.55
N ALA A 115 -14.33 -6.37 0.15
CA ALA A 115 -12.95 -6.02 0.46
C ALA A 115 -11.99 -6.47 -0.65
N TYR A 116 -11.03 -5.60 -0.98
CA TYR A 116 -10.01 -5.77 -1.98
C TYR A 116 -8.78 -6.39 -1.29
N MET A 117 -8.70 -7.72 -1.30
CA MET A 117 -7.61 -8.45 -0.62
C MET A 117 -6.29 -8.33 -1.38
N VAL A 118 -5.34 -7.58 -0.82
CA VAL A 118 -4.02 -7.32 -1.43
C VAL A 118 -3.03 -8.43 -1.11
N ALA A 119 -3.00 -8.89 0.14
CA ALA A 119 -2.05 -9.90 0.58
C ALA A 119 -2.60 -10.74 1.74
N ARG A 120 -2.14 -11.99 1.84
CA ARG A 120 -2.45 -12.88 2.95
C ARG A 120 -1.34 -13.91 3.16
N ALA A 121 -0.97 -14.12 4.41
CA ALA A 121 -0.07 -15.20 4.84
C ALA A 121 -0.88 -16.25 5.60
N THR A 122 -0.78 -17.52 5.19
CA THR A 122 -1.58 -18.62 5.77
C THR A 122 -0.71 -19.80 6.12
N ASN A 123 -0.87 -20.31 7.33
CA ASN A 123 -0.44 -21.65 7.71
C ASN A 123 -1.67 -22.58 7.67
N TRP A 124 -1.81 -23.32 6.57
CA TRP A 124 -2.99 -24.14 6.32
C TRP A 124 -3.17 -25.22 7.39
N GLY A 125 -4.41 -25.40 7.84
CA GLY A 125 -4.75 -26.29 8.97
C GLY A 125 -4.53 -25.69 10.36
N VAL A 126 -3.96 -24.47 10.45
CA VAL A 126 -3.73 -23.77 11.72
C VAL A 126 -4.44 -22.41 11.74
N ALA A 127 -3.96 -21.44 10.95
CA ALA A 127 -4.51 -20.07 10.95
C ALA A 127 -4.04 -19.25 9.74
N HIS A 128 -4.84 -18.22 9.41
CA HIS A 128 -4.36 -17.06 8.67
C HIS A 128 -3.55 -16.17 9.61
N LEU A 129 -2.26 -15.98 9.31
CA LEU A 129 -1.31 -15.27 10.18
C LEU A 129 -1.38 -13.76 9.98
N PHE A 130 -1.73 -13.33 8.78
CA PHE A 130 -1.82 -11.93 8.40
C PHE A 130 -2.69 -11.79 7.15
N ALA A 131 -3.46 -10.70 7.09
CA ALA A 131 -4.04 -10.22 5.83
C ALA A 131 -4.00 -8.69 5.75
N LEU A 132 -3.88 -8.19 4.52
CA LEU A 132 -4.05 -6.80 4.14
C LEU A 132 -5.16 -6.71 3.11
N ASP A 133 -6.15 -5.89 3.40
CA ASP A 133 -7.18 -5.49 2.45
C ASP A 133 -7.43 -3.98 2.46
N VAL A 134 -8.05 -3.54 1.37
CA VAL A 134 -8.68 -2.23 1.27
C VAL A 134 -10.17 -2.44 1.23
N TYR A 135 -10.95 -1.62 1.93
CA TYR A 135 -12.39 -1.67 1.94
C TYR A 135 -12.95 -0.28 1.67
N GLN A 136 -13.73 -0.14 0.59
CA GLN A 136 -14.33 1.14 0.21
C GLN A 136 -15.51 1.51 1.10
N GLY A 137 -16.27 0.50 1.56
CA GLY A 137 -17.45 0.72 2.36
C GLY A 137 -18.70 1.07 1.55
N THR A 138 -19.78 1.30 2.29
CA THR A 138 -21.10 1.66 1.77
C THR A 138 -21.22 3.17 1.54
N THR A 139 -22.44 3.67 1.28
CA THR A 139 -22.72 5.06 0.87
C THR A 139 -22.15 6.15 1.81
N SER A 140 -21.88 5.83 3.08
CA SER A 140 -21.40 6.80 4.08
C SER A 140 -20.07 6.42 4.73
N ASP A 141 -19.43 5.34 4.27
CA ASP A 141 -18.18 4.87 4.83
C ASP A 141 -16.97 5.58 4.21
N VAL A 142 -15.91 5.72 5.00
CA VAL A 142 -14.61 6.19 4.52
C VAL A 142 -13.81 4.98 4.06
N ILE A 143 -13.12 5.10 2.92
CA ILE A 143 -12.21 4.05 2.42
C ILE A 143 -11.18 3.73 3.52
N THR A 144 -10.95 2.45 3.77
CA THR A 144 -9.98 1.98 4.77
C THR A 144 -8.99 0.99 4.19
N ALA A 145 -7.75 1.03 4.68
CA ALA A 145 -6.78 -0.05 4.54
C ALA A 145 -6.60 -0.72 5.90
N ASN A 146 -6.76 -2.04 5.95
CA ASN A 146 -6.86 -2.78 7.20
C ASN A 146 -5.78 -3.87 7.28
N PHE A 147 -5.20 -4.01 8.48
CA PHE A 147 -4.36 -5.16 8.84
C PHE A 147 -5.10 -6.09 9.77
N HIS A 148 -5.15 -7.37 9.39
CA HIS A 148 -5.82 -8.44 10.14
C HIS A 148 -4.78 -9.41 10.69
N PHE A 149 -4.99 -9.83 11.92
CA PHE A 149 -4.21 -10.87 12.60
C PHE A 149 -5.15 -11.92 13.22
N PRO A 150 -4.66 -13.14 13.51
CA PRO A 150 -5.47 -14.16 14.17
C PRO A 150 -6.14 -13.62 15.45
N GLY A 151 -7.47 -13.76 15.55
CA GLY A 151 -8.25 -13.31 16.71
C GLY A 151 -8.38 -11.78 16.85
N LYS A 152 -7.85 -11.00 15.89
CA LYS A 152 -8.00 -9.55 15.86
C LYS A 152 -8.14 -9.05 14.43
N GLU A 153 -9.39 -8.99 13.98
CA GLU A 153 -9.74 -8.31 12.74
C GLU A 153 -9.51 -6.80 12.90
N ASN A 154 -9.08 -6.14 11.82
CA ASN A 154 -8.87 -4.70 11.79
C ASN A 154 -7.96 -4.20 12.94
N ALA A 155 -6.92 -4.98 13.28
CA ALA A 155 -6.02 -4.68 14.38
C ALA A 155 -5.35 -3.30 14.20
N MET A 156 -5.13 -2.91 12.96
CA MET A 156 -4.69 -1.57 12.56
C MET A 156 -5.50 -1.13 11.35
N ARG A 157 -6.02 0.09 11.36
CA ARG A 157 -6.81 0.65 10.25
C ARG A 157 -6.32 2.04 9.90
N PHE A 158 -6.13 2.27 8.61
CA PHE A 158 -5.85 3.58 8.03
C PHE A 158 -7.09 4.03 7.28
N PHE A 159 -7.54 5.25 7.53
CA PHE A 159 -8.72 5.81 6.89
C PHE A 159 -8.28 6.83 5.83
N ALA A 160 -8.99 6.91 4.71
CA ALA A 160 -8.68 7.86 3.63
C ALA A 160 -8.78 9.34 4.05
N ASN A 161 -9.44 9.63 5.17
CA ASN A 161 -9.46 10.97 5.77
C ASN A 161 -8.23 11.26 6.67
N GLY A 162 -7.24 10.37 6.70
CA GLY A 162 -5.99 10.54 7.45
C GLY A 162 -6.01 10.00 8.88
N ASN A 163 -7.15 9.48 9.36
CA ASN A 163 -7.21 8.87 10.68
C ASN A 163 -6.53 7.50 10.72
N VAL A 164 -6.11 7.09 11.92
CA VAL A 164 -5.59 5.74 12.19
C VAL A 164 -6.17 5.22 13.50
N THR A 165 -6.50 3.93 13.53
CA THR A 165 -6.85 3.24 14.77
C THR A 165 -5.94 2.04 15.01
N PHE A 166 -5.54 1.84 16.27
CA PHE A 166 -4.80 0.68 16.74
C PHE A 166 -5.64 -0.04 17.79
N ALA A 167 -5.82 -1.35 17.64
CA ALA A 167 -6.51 -2.16 18.64
C ALA A 167 -5.65 -2.46 19.89
N GLY A 168 -4.35 -2.14 19.83
CA GLY A 168 -3.39 -2.33 20.91
C GLY A 168 -2.82 -1.00 21.44
N THR A 169 -1.67 -1.08 22.08
CA THR A 169 -0.99 0.09 22.67
C THR A 169 -0.08 0.79 21.66
N LEU A 170 -0.14 2.12 21.62
CA LEU A 170 0.88 2.96 21.00
C LEU A 170 1.95 3.32 22.04
N THR A 171 3.20 2.89 21.82
CA THR A 171 4.33 3.19 22.71
C THR A 171 5.21 4.27 22.09
N GLN A 172 5.59 5.28 22.88
CA GLN A 172 6.49 6.35 22.45
C GLN A 172 7.83 6.23 23.17
N ASN A 173 8.93 6.22 22.42
CA ASN A 173 10.28 6.16 22.99
C ASN A 173 10.65 7.50 23.63
N SER A 174 11.30 7.46 24.80
CA SER A 174 11.68 8.66 25.57
C SER A 174 13.06 8.53 26.23
N ASP A 175 13.94 7.73 25.62
CA ASP A 175 15.33 7.55 26.08
C ASP A 175 16.13 8.86 25.98
N TYR A 176 17.04 9.14 26.92
CA TYR A 176 17.81 10.38 26.91
C TYR A 176 18.81 10.44 25.74
N ARG A 177 19.23 9.30 25.18
CA ARG A 177 20.21 9.23 24.08
C ARG A 177 19.64 9.67 22.73
N ILE A 178 18.32 9.80 22.64
CA ILE A 178 17.62 10.33 21.47
C ILE A 178 17.14 11.77 21.70
N LYS A 179 17.69 12.46 22.71
CA LYS A 179 17.34 13.83 23.08
C LYS A 179 18.60 14.69 23.13
N ASP A 180 18.49 15.90 22.63
CA ASP A 180 19.51 16.94 22.74
C ASP A 180 18.87 18.20 23.35
N GLU A 181 19.68 19.15 23.82
CA GLU A 181 19.26 20.43 24.41
C GLU A 181 18.18 20.27 25.51
N VAL A 182 18.32 19.26 26.36
CA VAL A 182 17.34 18.96 27.41
C VAL A 182 17.32 20.08 28.45
N GLN A 183 16.21 20.82 28.47
CA GLN A 183 15.94 21.87 29.45
C GLN A 183 14.74 21.50 30.33
N THR A 184 14.82 21.83 31.61
CA THR A 184 13.70 21.69 32.54
C THR A 184 12.62 22.71 32.19
N ILE A 185 11.35 22.27 32.13
CA ILE A 185 10.21 23.17 31.99
C ILE A 185 10.09 24.03 33.25
N ASP A 186 10.04 25.35 33.10
CA ASP A 186 9.76 26.27 34.21
C ASP A 186 8.33 26.04 34.75
N PRO A 187 8.19 25.56 36.00
CA PRO A 187 6.88 25.30 36.61
C PRO A 187 5.98 26.53 36.70
N VAL A 188 6.56 27.73 36.94
CA VAL A 188 5.80 28.98 37.10
C VAL A 188 5.24 29.44 35.77
N ALA A 189 6.07 29.40 34.71
CA ALA A 189 5.64 29.69 33.36
C ALA A 189 4.58 28.69 32.87
N ALA A 190 4.80 27.39 33.10
CA ALA A 190 3.84 26.35 32.74
C ALA A 190 2.50 26.53 33.43
N ALA A 191 2.49 26.77 34.75
CA ALA A 191 1.29 27.04 35.52
C ALA A 191 0.54 28.29 35.03
N SER A 192 1.27 29.34 34.67
CA SER A 192 0.69 30.58 34.15
C SER A 192 0.07 30.36 32.78
N ALA A 193 0.78 29.67 31.87
CA ALA A 193 0.30 29.33 30.54
C ALA A 193 -0.96 28.43 30.60
N LEU A 194 -0.95 27.39 31.44
CA LEU A 194 -2.08 26.47 31.60
C LEU A 194 -3.36 27.15 32.07
N ARG A 195 -3.26 28.19 32.92
CA ARG A 195 -4.41 28.98 33.36
C ARG A 195 -5.04 29.83 32.26
N MET A 196 -4.26 30.16 31.23
CA MET A 196 -4.75 30.91 30.07
C MET A 196 -5.35 30.00 29.00
N VAL A 197 -5.04 28.70 29.01
CA VAL A 197 -5.65 27.72 28.10
C VAL A 197 -7.15 27.68 28.37
N ARG A 198 -7.95 27.80 27.30
CA ARG A 198 -9.40 27.65 27.34
C ARG A 198 -9.81 26.25 26.88
N PRO A 199 -10.23 25.34 27.79
CA PRO A 199 -10.88 24.10 27.38
C PRO A 199 -12.21 24.42 26.70
N VAL A 200 -12.49 23.73 25.61
CA VAL A 200 -13.73 23.89 24.85
C VAL A 200 -14.38 22.54 24.59
N GLU A 201 -15.69 22.57 24.41
CA GLU A 201 -16.44 21.45 23.89
C GLU A 201 -17.00 21.83 22.52
N TYR A 202 -16.75 21.01 21.51
CA TYR A 202 -17.10 21.30 20.13
C TYR A 202 -17.71 20.09 19.44
N THR A 203 -18.41 20.32 18.34
CA THR A 203 -18.85 19.29 17.42
C THR A 203 -17.86 19.23 16.27
N ASP A 204 -17.27 18.06 16.03
CA ASP A 204 -16.43 17.84 14.85
C ASP A 204 -17.32 17.76 13.60
N ILE A 205 -17.07 18.65 12.65
CA ILE A 205 -17.85 18.78 11.42
C ILE A 205 -17.12 18.27 10.17
N GLN A 206 -15.93 17.68 10.30
CA GLN A 206 -15.19 17.15 9.13
C GLN A 206 -15.97 16.07 8.36
N GLY A 207 -16.87 15.34 9.03
CA GLY A 207 -17.76 14.34 8.43
C GLY A 207 -19.20 14.83 8.17
N GLY A 208 -19.46 16.14 8.25
CA GLY A 208 -20.79 16.74 8.21
C GLY A 208 -21.32 17.18 9.58
N SER A 209 -22.51 17.78 9.62
CA SER A 209 -23.01 18.55 10.76
C SER A 209 -23.60 17.75 11.95
N SER A 210 -23.27 16.46 12.09
CA SER A 210 -23.90 15.58 13.12
C SER A 210 -22.92 14.79 14.02
N GLY A 211 -21.67 15.24 14.13
CA GLY A 211 -20.69 14.59 15.02
C GLY A 211 -21.07 14.64 16.51
N PRO A 212 -20.61 13.67 17.33
CA PRO A 212 -20.74 13.76 18.78
C PRO A 212 -19.95 14.96 19.32
N ARG A 213 -20.39 15.51 20.46
CA ARG A 213 -19.60 16.54 21.16
C ARG A 213 -18.30 15.93 21.68
N ARG A 214 -17.22 16.68 21.54
CA ARG A 214 -15.87 16.34 21.99
C ARG A 214 -15.35 17.45 22.87
N ALA A 215 -14.51 17.10 23.84
CA ALA A 215 -13.74 18.06 24.63
C ALA A 215 -12.34 18.19 24.04
N GLY A 216 -11.78 19.40 24.08
CA GLY A 216 -10.43 19.68 23.61
C GLY A 216 -10.07 21.15 23.76
N VAL A 217 -9.20 21.62 22.87
CA VAL A 217 -8.72 23.01 22.80
C VAL A 217 -8.73 23.48 21.35
N ILE A 218 -8.69 24.79 21.15
CA ILE A 218 -8.50 25.39 19.82
C ILE A 218 -6.99 25.56 19.60
N ALA A 219 -6.47 24.99 18.50
CA ALA A 219 -5.03 24.89 18.27
C ALA A 219 -4.30 26.24 18.29
N HIS A 220 -4.77 27.26 17.57
CA HIS A 220 -4.13 28.57 17.57
C HIS A 220 -4.21 29.28 18.93
N GLU A 221 -5.30 29.12 19.70
CA GLU A 221 -5.39 29.67 21.06
C GLU A 221 -4.40 28.98 22.01
N LEU A 222 -4.21 27.66 21.87
CA LEU A 222 -3.19 26.93 22.61
C LEU A 222 -1.78 27.37 22.21
N GLN A 223 -1.54 27.63 20.92
CA GLN A 223 -0.24 27.99 20.36
C GLN A 223 0.31 29.30 20.95
N GLU A 224 -0.56 30.26 21.33
CA GLU A 224 -0.17 31.52 21.98
C GLU A 224 0.51 31.32 23.34
N HIS A 225 0.19 30.22 24.04
CA HIS A 225 0.68 29.95 25.41
C HIS A 225 1.61 28.75 25.51
N LEU A 226 1.41 27.73 24.67
CA LEU A 226 2.14 26.47 24.65
C LEU A 226 2.51 26.08 23.20
N PRO A 227 3.38 26.85 22.53
CA PRO A 227 3.66 26.69 21.09
C PRO A 227 4.24 25.32 20.73
N LEU A 228 5.00 24.68 21.62
CA LEU A 228 5.58 23.36 21.40
C LEU A 228 4.56 22.21 21.34
N LEU A 229 3.30 22.48 21.71
CA LEU A 229 2.22 21.50 21.63
C LEU A 229 1.43 21.58 20.32
N VAL A 230 1.72 22.55 19.44
CA VAL A 230 0.93 22.80 18.23
C VAL A 230 1.83 22.76 17.00
N ASP A 231 1.45 21.92 16.03
CA ASP A 231 2.06 21.90 14.71
C ASP A 231 1.16 22.60 13.69
N GLY A 232 1.78 23.35 12.78
CA GLY A 232 1.09 24.14 11.75
C GLY A 232 0.71 25.56 12.17
N GLU A 233 0.16 26.30 11.20
CA GLU A 233 -0.19 27.72 11.33
C GLU A 233 -1.70 27.94 11.14
N LYS A 234 -2.24 28.97 11.81
CA LYS A 234 -3.66 29.33 11.69
C LYS A 234 -3.98 29.75 10.26
N ASP A 235 -5.09 29.22 9.73
CA ASP A 235 -5.60 29.52 8.38
C ASP A 235 -4.61 29.20 7.25
N ALA A 236 -3.59 28.36 7.52
CA ALA A 236 -2.69 27.89 6.49
C ALA A 236 -3.47 27.13 5.41
N THR A 237 -2.97 27.20 4.17
CA THR A 237 -3.55 26.47 3.04
C THR A 237 -2.48 25.69 2.31
N GLU A 238 -2.86 24.56 1.75
CA GLU A 238 -2.03 23.79 0.84
C GLU A 238 -2.77 23.53 -0.47
N THR A 239 -2.01 23.36 -1.54
CA THR A 239 -2.55 23.00 -2.84
C THR A 239 -2.46 21.49 -2.99
N ILE A 240 -3.61 20.84 -3.11
CA ILE A 240 -3.69 19.41 -3.39
C ILE A 240 -4.31 19.17 -4.77
N ASP A 241 -3.90 18.09 -5.42
CA ASP A 241 -4.56 17.58 -6.61
C ASP A 241 -5.83 16.85 -6.18
N VAL A 242 -6.99 17.39 -6.58
CA VAL A 242 -8.27 16.73 -6.37
C VAL A 242 -8.83 16.30 -7.72
N ALA A 243 -9.21 15.03 -7.82
CA ALA A 243 -9.93 14.52 -8.96
C ALA A 243 -11.35 15.12 -8.97
N GLU A 244 -11.69 15.85 -10.05
CA GLU A 244 -13.03 16.38 -10.29
C GLU A 244 -13.67 15.67 -11.48
N GLY A 245 -14.89 15.14 -11.27
CA GLY A 245 -15.64 14.41 -12.29
C GLY A 245 -16.22 13.10 -11.75
N ASP A 246 -16.61 12.21 -12.66
CA ASP A 246 -16.96 10.83 -12.29
C ASP A 246 -15.70 10.08 -11.86
N LEU A 247 -15.61 9.71 -10.58
CA LEU A 247 -14.47 9.01 -10.00
C LEU A 247 -14.60 7.48 -10.12
N THR A 248 -15.61 7.00 -10.85
CA THR A 248 -15.83 5.58 -11.06
C THR A 248 -14.70 5.02 -11.94
N PRO A 249 -13.91 4.05 -11.46
CA PRO A 249 -12.86 3.44 -12.26
C PRO A 249 -13.49 2.46 -13.24
N TYR A 250 -13.71 2.88 -14.49
CA TYR A 250 -14.11 1.98 -15.57
C TYR A 250 -12.90 1.24 -16.13
N ALA A 251 -13.09 -0.01 -16.54
CA ALA A 251 -12.08 -0.72 -17.31
C ALA A 251 -11.96 -0.07 -18.71
N PRO A 252 -10.75 -0.04 -19.32
CA PRO A 252 -10.56 0.53 -20.66
C PRO A 252 -11.53 -0.08 -21.68
N GLY A 253 -12.33 0.76 -22.34
CA GLY A 253 -13.33 0.35 -23.34
C GLY A 253 -14.69 -0.06 -22.78
N THR A 254 -14.88 0.01 -21.46
CA THR A 254 -16.18 -0.21 -20.80
C THR A 254 -16.82 1.07 -20.28
N GLU A 255 -16.26 2.21 -20.65
CA GLU A 255 -16.78 3.51 -20.25
C GLU A 255 -18.19 3.75 -20.83
N PRO A 256 -19.12 4.33 -20.06
CA PRO A 256 -20.43 4.73 -20.57
C PRO A 256 -20.31 5.69 -21.76
N GLU A 257 -21.29 5.64 -22.67
CA GLU A 257 -21.36 6.57 -23.80
C GLU A 257 -21.40 8.03 -23.29
N GLY A 258 -20.42 8.84 -23.71
CA GLY A 258 -20.26 10.22 -23.26
C GLY A 258 -19.46 10.41 -21.95
N TYR A 259 -18.83 9.36 -21.42
CA TYR A 259 -17.96 9.47 -20.25
C TYR A 259 -16.78 10.42 -20.50
N VAL A 260 -16.55 11.31 -19.52
CA VAL A 260 -15.39 12.20 -19.48
C VAL A 260 -14.56 11.81 -18.25
N PRO A 261 -13.30 11.37 -18.43
CA PRO A 261 -12.44 11.01 -17.33
C PRO A 261 -12.30 12.14 -16.30
N PRO A 262 -12.18 11.81 -15.00
CA PRO A 262 -11.98 12.82 -13.98
C PRO A 262 -10.66 13.54 -14.23
N VAL A 263 -10.71 14.86 -14.17
CA VAL A 263 -9.55 15.72 -14.35
C VAL A 263 -8.97 16.07 -12.99
N MET A 264 -7.66 15.92 -12.84
CA MET A 264 -6.96 16.41 -11.65
C MET A 264 -6.92 17.93 -11.73
N LYS A 265 -7.54 18.60 -10.75
CA LYS A 265 -7.45 20.05 -10.58
C LYS A 265 -6.77 20.38 -9.28
N LEU A 266 -5.93 21.41 -9.33
CA LEU A 266 -5.34 22.00 -8.16
C LEU A 266 -6.43 22.71 -7.37
N ARG A 267 -6.63 22.27 -6.13
CA ARG A 267 -7.54 22.92 -5.18
C ARG A 267 -6.75 23.38 -3.98
N GLN A 268 -6.95 24.64 -3.61
CA GLN A 268 -6.46 25.15 -2.35
C GLN A 268 -7.38 24.65 -1.24
N VAL A 269 -6.82 23.88 -0.31
CA VAL A 269 -7.53 23.35 0.86
C VAL A 269 -6.90 23.88 2.15
N PRO A 270 -7.67 23.98 3.25
CA PRO A 270 -7.10 24.34 4.54
C PRO A 270 -6.08 23.29 5.01
N LYS A 271 -4.89 23.75 5.38
CA LYS A 271 -3.89 22.94 6.08
C LYS A 271 -4.18 23.05 7.58
N LEU A 272 -4.64 21.95 8.16
CA LEU A 272 -5.10 21.93 9.55
C LEU A 272 -3.94 21.95 10.55
N GLN A 273 -4.11 22.66 11.66
CA GLN A 273 -3.20 22.59 12.80
C GLN A 273 -3.45 21.31 13.62
N ALA A 274 -2.38 20.73 14.17
CA ALA A 274 -2.45 19.54 15.01
C ALA A 274 -1.98 19.84 16.45
N VAL A 275 -2.57 19.17 17.44
CA VAL A 275 -2.22 19.32 18.87
C VAL A 275 -1.62 18.04 19.42
N ASN A 276 -0.47 18.13 20.06
CA ASN A 276 0.15 17.06 20.83
C ASN A 276 -0.47 16.96 22.23
N TYR A 277 -1.63 16.31 22.31
CA TYR A 277 -2.32 16.07 23.58
C TYR A 277 -1.54 15.19 24.56
N ALA A 278 -0.64 14.32 24.09
CA ALA A 278 0.21 13.54 25.01
C ALA A 278 1.25 14.44 25.69
N GLY A 279 1.79 15.41 24.95
CA GLY A 279 2.73 16.41 25.47
C GLY A 279 2.13 17.35 26.52
N SER A 280 0.83 17.66 26.43
CA SER A 280 0.18 18.56 27.40
C SER A 280 0.25 18.02 28.82
N THR A 281 0.24 16.69 29.00
CA THR A 281 0.38 16.07 30.33
C THR A 281 1.69 16.47 31.00
N VAL A 282 2.78 16.64 30.26
CA VAL A 282 4.08 17.02 30.82
C VAL A 282 4.04 18.47 31.35
N TYR A 283 3.37 19.37 30.64
CA TYR A 283 3.12 20.73 31.13
C TYR A 283 2.21 20.74 32.35
N VAL A 284 1.16 19.91 32.37
CA VAL A 284 0.26 19.77 33.54
C VAL A 284 1.05 19.32 34.77
N ILE A 285 1.98 18.38 34.62
CA ILE A 285 2.87 17.95 35.72
C ILE A 285 3.72 19.13 36.22
N ALA A 286 4.36 19.89 35.32
CA ALA A 286 5.16 21.05 35.70
C ALA A 286 4.32 22.13 36.41
N GLY A 287 3.14 22.46 35.88
CA GLY A 287 2.23 23.42 36.51
C GLY A 287 1.71 22.95 37.87
N TRP A 288 1.47 21.65 38.01
CA TRP A 288 1.07 21.04 39.28
C TRP A 288 2.16 21.19 40.35
N GLN A 289 3.43 20.98 40.01
CA GLN A 289 4.55 21.18 40.94
C GLN A 289 4.59 22.62 41.51
N GLU A 290 4.32 23.64 40.69
CA GLU A 290 4.23 25.03 41.19
C GLU A 290 3.02 25.23 42.10
N HIS A 291 1.87 24.62 41.79
CA HIS A 291 0.68 24.73 42.64
C HIS A 291 0.89 24.05 43.99
N ASP A 292 1.52 22.88 44.01
CA ASP A 292 1.88 22.15 45.23
C ASP A 292 2.82 22.99 46.11
N GLY A 293 3.90 23.53 45.52
CA GLY A 293 4.82 24.42 46.25
C GLY A 293 4.15 25.72 46.74
N ARG A 294 3.13 26.22 46.04
CA ARG A 294 2.33 27.37 46.54
C ARG A 294 1.47 26.99 47.74
N ILE A 295 0.89 25.79 47.74
CA ILE A 295 0.09 25.29 48.87
C ILE A 295 0.99 25.16 50.10
N GLU A 296 2.17 24.55 49.98
CA GLU A 296 3.13 24.44 51.08
C GLU A 296 3.51 25.80 51.67
N ARG A 297 3.77 26.80 50.81
CA ARG A 297 4.07 28.17 51.25
C ARG A 297 2.89 28.81 51.99
N LEU A 298 1.66 28.58 51.53
CA LEU A 298 0.45 29.09 52.17
C LEU A 298 0.19 28.40 53.52
N GLU A 299 0.40 27.10 53.61
CA GLU A 299 0.27 26.34 54.86
C GLU A 299 1.29 26.80 55.91
N ALA A 300 2.55 27.01 55.50
CA ALA A 300 3.58 27.55 56.39
C ALA A 300 3.24 28.97 56.87
N ALA A 301 2.75 29.83 55.98
CA ALA A 301 2.32 31.17 56.34
C ALA A 301 1.11 31.17 57.29
N LEU A 302 0.16 30.25 57.08
CA LEU A 302 -0.99 30.07 57.94
C LEU A 302 -0.57 29.58 59.34
N ALA A 303 0.33 28.60 59.43
CA ALA A 303 0.86 28.10 60.69
C ALA A 303 1.54 29.23 61.50
N LEU A 304 2.38 30.04 60.84
CA LEU A 304 3.02 31.19 61.46
C LEU A 304 2.02 32.25 61.92
N ALA A 305 0.96 32.49 61.14
CA ALA A 305 -0.09 33.43 61.52
C ALA A 305 -0.86 32.95 62.75
N LEU A 306 -1.19 31.65 62.82
CA LEU A 306 -1.85 31.03 63.97
C LEU A 306 -0.98 31.11 65.23
N GLU A 307 0.33 30.88 65.12
CA GLU A 307 1.26 31.03 66.24
C GLU A 307 1.28 32.46 66.79
N LYS A 308 1.33 33.46 65.89
CA LYS A 308 1.29 34.89 66.28
C LYS A 308 -0.03 35.27 66.94
N ILE A 309 -1.16 34.75 66.46
CA ILE A 309 -2.48 35.00 67.06
C ILE A 309 -2.53 34.42 68.47
N ALA A 310 -2.09 33.16 68.66
CA ALA A 310 -2.04 32.53 69.97
C ALA A 310 -1.16 33.30 70.98
N ALA A 311 -0.03 33.85 70.51
CA ALA A 311 0.84 34.69 71.33
C ALA A 311 0.18 36.01 71.76
N LEU A 312 -0.62 36.63 70.87
CA LEU A 312 -1.37 37.85 71.19
C LEU A 312 -2.51 37.57 72.17
N GLU A 313 -3.25 36.47 71.99
CA GLU A 313 -4.32 36.05 72.90
C GLU A 313 -3.79 35.75 74.31
N ALA A 314 -2.58 35.19 74.44
CA ALA A 314 -1.95 34.94 75.73
C ALA A 314 -1.47 36.22 76.45
N ALA A 315 -1.36 37.34 75.73
CA ALA A 315 -0.88 38.62 76.25
C ALA A 315 -2.02 39.60 76.63
N ALA A 316 -3.28 39.26 76.32
CA ALA A 316 -4.49 40.02 76.64
C ALA A 316 -5.14 39.55 77.95
#